data_AF-A0A1F3EW13-F1
#
_entry.id   AF-A0A1F3EW13-F1
#
_cell.length_a   1.000
_cell.length_b   1.000
_cell.length_c   1.000
_cell.angle_alpha   90.00
_cell.angle_beta   90.00
_cell.angle_gamma   90.00
#
_symmetry.space_group_name_H-M   'P 1'
#
loop_
_entity.id
_entity.type
_entity.pdbx_description
1 polymer ?
#
loop_
_entity_poly.entity_id
_entity_poly.type
_entity_poly.pdbx_seq_one_letter_code
_entity_poly.pdbx_strand_id
1 'polypeptide(L)'
;GSIAGAQIAVSIEKTLLEKIIAVLMILMLFFIIYKPQKWIIGNIDTKKRKITAFHLFIYFLIGIYGGFIHIGVGILLLFALVILSGFDIVKANALKVFIVLLYSPFSLLIFMLHNQVEYAVGLISSIGNLFGGIVAAYFAISWGGNFLKWFLIAIILISSSYSLGLLDLVYNLLA
;
A
#
# COMPACT_ATOMS: atom_id res chain seq x y z
N GLY A 1 -3.36 -6.65 -16.57
CA GLY A 1 -3.15 -7.01 -15.16
C GLY A 1 -4.42 -6.77 -14.36
N SER A 2 -4.74 -5.51 -14.04
CA SER A 2 -5.83 -5.16 -13.11
C SER A 2 -7.19 -5.75 -13.46
N ILE A 3 -7.62 -5.69 -14.72
CA ILE A 3 -8.89 -6.28 -15.16
C ILE A 3 -8.96 -7.77 -14.83
N ALA A 4 -7.89 -8.53 -15.14
CA ALA A 4 -7.84 -9.96 -14.82
C ALA A 4 -7.83 -10.20 -13.31
N GLY A 5 -7.11 -9.38 -12.53
CA GLY A 5 -7.13 -9.44 -11.07
C GLY A 5 -8.50 -9.18 -10.47
N ALA A 6 -9.20 -8.16 -10.96
CA ALA A 6 -10.55 -7.83 -10.52
C ALA A 6 -11.55 -8.93 -10.91
N GLN A 7 -11.40 -9.53 -12.10
CA GLN A 7 -12.22 -10.66 -12.53
C GLN A 7 -12.02 -11.88 -11.63
N ILE A 8 -10.78 -12.15 -11.23
CA ILE A 8 -10.48 -13.19 -10.23
C ILE A 8 -11.16 -12.86 -8.90
N ALA A 9 -11.11 -11.60 -8.47
CA ALA A 9 -11.72 -11.15 -7.21
C ALA A 9 -13.22 -11.47 -7.14
N VAL A 10 -13.96 -11.04 -8.16
CA VAL A 10 -15.43 -11.17 -8.20
C VAL A 10 -15.89 -12.60 -8.40
N SER A 11 -15.01 -13.49 -8.89
CA SER A 11 -15.32 -14.91 -9.15
C SER A 11 -15.03 -15.83 -7.97
N ILE A 12 -14.37 -15.33 -6.92
CA ILE A 12 -14.01 -16.10 -5.73
C ILE A 12 -15.14 -16.03 -4.69
N GLU A 13 -15.42 -17.15 -4.03
CA GLU A 13 -16.35 -17.19 -2.91
C GLU A 13 -15.89 -16.30 -1.75
N LYS A 14 -16.81 -15.56 -1.14
CA LYS A 14 -16.54 -14.60 -0.06
C LYS A 14 -15.67 -15.17 1.06
N THR A 15 -15.95 -16.38 1.54
CA THR A 15 -15.19 -17.01 2.63
C THR A 15 -13.75 -17.31 2.25
N LEU A 16 -13.50 -17.67 0.98
CA LEU A 16 -12.13 -17.86 0.49
C LEU A 16 -11.41 -16.51 0.33
N LEU A 17 -12.10 -15.49 -0.17
CA LEU A 17 -11.55 -14.14 -0.30
C LEU A 17 -11.14 -13.58 1.07
N GLU A 18 -11.98 -13.72 2.09
CA GLU A 18 -11.68 -13.30 3.47
C GLU A 18 -10.42 -14.00 4.02
N LYS A 19 -10.27 -15.31 3.79
CA LYS A 19 -9.05 -16.05 4.17
C LYS A 19 -7.81 -15.56 3.44
N ILE A 20 -7.91 -15.30 2.14
CA ILE A 20 -6.80 -14.77 1.34
C ILE A 20 -6.37 -13.40 1.88
N ILE A 21 -7.32 -12.51 2.16
CA ILE A 21 -7.05 -11.18 2.74
C ILE A 21 -6.38 -11.33 4.10
N ALA A 22 -6.88 -12.20 4.98
CA ALA A 22 -6.28 -12.43 6.30
C ALA A 22 -4.82 -12.91 6.21
N VAL A 23 -4.53 -13.88 5.34
CA VAL A 23 -3.16 -14.37 5.11
C VAL A 23 -2.26 -13.25 4.58
N LEU A 24 -2.75 -12.45 3.62
CA LEU A 24 -1.99 -11.32 3.08
C LEU A 24 -1.72 -10.24 4.13
N MET A 25 -2.66 -9.96 5.02
CA MET A 25 -2.45 -9.02 6.12
C MET A 25 -1.36 -9.50 7.08
N ILE A 26 -1.34 -10.79 7.43
CA ILE A 26 -0.27 -11.37 8.27
C ILE A 26 1.07 -11.26 7.56
N LEU A 27 1.13 -11.59 6.26
CA LEU A 27 2.35 -11.44 5.46
C LEU A 27 2.82 -9.98 5.45
N MET A 28 1.92 -9.03 5.22
CA MET A 28 2.25 -7.61 5.23
C MET A 28 2.76 -7.13 6.60
N LEU A 29 2.12 -7.58 7.68
CA LEU A 29 2.57 -7.29 9.05
C LEU A 29 4.00 -7.80 9.25
N PHE A 30 4.28 -9.05 8.84
CA PHE A 30 5.63 -9.61 8.89
C PHE A 30 6.63 -8.77 8.08
N PHE A 31 6.28 -8.38 6.85
CA PHE A 31 7.13 -7.53 6.02
C PHE A 31 7.46 -6.18 6.67
N ILE A 32 6.47 -5.54 7.30
CA ILE A 32 6.64 -4.25 7.98
C ILE A 32 7.58 -4.38 9.19
N ILE A 33 7.38 -5.42 10.02
CA ILE A 33 8.18 -5.65 11.23
C ILE A 33 9.62 -6.02 10.88
N TYR A 34 9.82 -6.89 9.88
CA TYR A 34 11.13 -7.49 9.65
C TYR A 34 12.16 -6.48 9.13
N LYS A 35 11.77 -5.49 8.30
CA LYS A 35 12.71 -4.47 7.76
C LYS A 35 12.05 -3.14 7.36
N PRO A 36 11.68 -2.25 8.30
CA PRO A 36 10.99 -0.99 7.99
C PRO A 36 11.86 0.06 7.26
N GLN A 37 13.19 0.03 7.39
CA GLN A 37 14.06 1.14 6.95
C GLN A 37 15.05 0.80 5.82
N LYS A 38 15.48 -0.46 5.64
CA LYS A 38 16.52 -0.78 4.63
C LYS A 38 16.03 -0.87 3.18
N TRP A 39 14.73 -0.90 2.95
CA TRP A 39 14.14 -1.00 1.60
C TRP A 39 13.80 0.38 1.01
N ILE A 40 13.75 1.42 1.85
CA ILE A 40 13.35 2.79 1.49
C ILE A 40 14.55 3.75 1.48
N ILE A 41 15.66 3.42 2.14
CA ILE A 41 16.82 4.32 2.21
C ILE A 41 17.64 4.20 0.92
N GLY A 42 17.47 5.22 0.08
CA GLY A 42 18.08 5.39 -1.23
C GLY A 42 19.59 5.48 -1.17
N ASN A 43 20.23 4.34 -1.44
CA ASN A 43 21.62 4.27 -1.89
C ASN A 43 21.81 3.07 -2.84
N ILE A 44 20.79 2.77 -3.65
CA ILE A 44 20.96 1.84 -4.76
C ILE A 44 21.47 2.68 -5.93
N ASP A 45 22.66 2.37 -6.46
CA ASP A 45 23.20 3.01 -7.67
C ASP A 45 22.14 3.01 -8.79
N THR A 46 21.49 4.16 -9.00
CA THR A 46 20.36 4.33 -9.92
C THR A 46 20.85 4.47 -11.37
N LYS A 47 21.38 3.38 -11.93
CA LYS A 47 21.55 3.29 -13.39
C LYS A 47 20.21 2.95 -14.01
N LYS A 48 19.65 3.86 -14.82
CA LYS A 48 18.45 3.58 -15.64
C LYS A 48 18.67 2.30 -16.43
N ARG A 49 17.86 1.27 -16.16
CA ARG A 49 17.90 0.00 -16.91
C ARG A 49 16.91 0.08 -18.07
N LYS A 50 17.25 -0.52 -19.21
CA LYS A 50 16.28 -0.67 -20.30
C LYS A 50 15.14 -1.58 -19.83
N ILE A 51 13.90 -1.14 -20.04
CA ILE A 51 12.71 -1.95 -19.75
C ILE A 51 12.74 -3.14 -20.70
N THR A 52 12.78 -4.35 -20.14
CA THR A 52 12.80 -5.62 -20.87
C THR A 52 11.42 -6.28 -20.82
N ALA A 53 11.15 -7.26 -21.66
CA ALA A 53 9.93 -8.06 -21.60
C ALA A 53 9.68 -8.66 -20.20
N PHE A 54 10.75 -9.02 -19.48
CA PHE A 54 10.67 -9.48 -18.09
C PHE A 54 10.08 -8.42 -17.15
N HIS A 55 10.48 -7.15 -17.29
CA HIS A 55 9.91 -6.03 -16.51
C HIS A 55 8.42 -5.90 -16.77
N LEU A 56 7.99 -5.96 -18.04
CA LEU A 56 6.59 -5.87 -18.41
C LEU A 56 5.77 -7.01 -17.80
N PHE A 57 6.32 -8.23 -17.78
CA PHE A 57 5.69 -9.38 -17.13
C PHE A 57 5.52 -9.15 -15.62
N ILE A 58 6.54 -8.67 -14.93
CA ILE A 58 6.44 -8.34 -13.49
C ILE A 58 5.40 -7.24 -13.25
N TYR A 59 5.39 -6.16 -14.04
CA TYR A 59 4.38 -5.11 -13.91
C TYR A 59 2.97 -5.60 -14.21
N PHE A 60 2.82 -6.55 -15.13
CA PHE A 60 1.55 -7.21 -15.40
C PHE A 60 1.05 -8.00 -14.19
N LEU A 61 1.92 -8.78 -13.53
CA LEU A 61 1.59 -9.52 -12.31
C LEU A 61 1.24 -8.59 -11.15
N ILE A 62 2.01 -7.51 -10.95
CA ILE A 62 1.67 -6.47 -9.97
C ILE A 62 0.31 -5.86 -10.29
N GLY A 63 0.01 -5.64 -11.58
CA GLY A 63 -1.30 -5.21 -12.02
C GLY A 63 -2.41 -6.19 -11.67
N ILE A 64 -2.21 -7.50 -11.84
CA ILE A 64 -3.18 -8.53 -11.40
C ILE A 64 -3.42 -8.40 -9.89
N TYR A 65 -2.35 -8.40 -9.10
CA TYR A 65 -2.46 -8.26 -7.65
C TYR A 65 -3.18 -6.96 -7.24
N GLY A 66 -2.90 -5.87 -7.95
CA GLY A 66 -3.51 -4.58 -7.66
C GLY A 66 -4.97 -4.43 -8.07
N GLY A 67 -5.43 -5.16 -9.09
CA GLY A 67 -6.86 -5.26 -9.38
C GLY A 67 -7.60 -6.25 -8.50
N PHE A 68 -6.89 -7.23 -7.92
CA PHE A 68 -7.49 -8.25 -7.06
C PHE A 68 -7.76 -7.70 -5.65
N ILE A 69 -6.71 -7.27 -4.93
CA ILE A 69 -6.80 -6.92 -3.50
C ILE A 69 -6.37 -5.47 -3.23
N HIS A 70 -5.48 -4.90 -4.05
CA HIS A 70 -4.99 -3.52 -3.96
C HIS A 70 -4.19 -3.16 -2.68
N ILE A 71 -4.32 -3.91 -1.58
CA ILE A 71 -3.58 -3.70 -0.33
C ILE A 71 -2.07 -3.81 -0.59
N GLY A 72 -1.28 -2.82 -0.18
CA GLY A 72 0.19 -2.86 -0.28
C GLY A 72 0.79 -2.70 -1.68
N VAL A 73 -0.01 -2.56 -2.74
CA VAL A 73 0.47 -2.44 -4.13
C VAL A 73 1.43 -1.27 -4.31
N GLY A 74 1.19 -0.16 -3.61
CA GLY A 74 2.07 1.01 -3.69
C GLY A 74 3.53 0.68 -3.33
N ILE A 75 3.74 -0.16 -2.32
CA ILE A 75 5.07 -0.58 -1.88
C ILE A 75 5.69 -1.53 -2.92
N LEU A 76 4.91 -2.48 -3.44
CA LEU A 76 5.35 -3.41 -4.49
C LEU A 76 5.75 -2.68 -5.78
N LEU A 77 4.94 -1.71 -6.22
CA LEU A 77 5.23 -0.87 -7.38
C LEU A 77 6.48 -0.02 -7.15
N LEU A 78 6.59 0.64 -5.98
CA LEU A 78 7.76 1.44 -5.65
C LEU A 78 9.03 0.59 -5.68
N PHE A 79 8.98 -0.60 -5.08
CA PHE A 79 10.08 -1.56 -5.09
C PHE A 79 10.45 -1.98 -6.51
N ALA A 80 9.47 -2.38 -7.32
CA ALA A 80 9.72 -2.77 -8.71
C ALA A 80 10.30 -1.60 -9.54
N LEU A 81 9.81 -0.37 -9.37
CA LEU A 81 10.33 0.79 -10.08
C LEU A 81 11.77 1.13 -9.68
N VAL A 82 12.11 1.05 -8.40
CA VAL A 82 13.47 1.35 -7.91
C VAL A 82 14.44 0.22 -8.24
N ILE A 83 14.12 -1.02 -7.87
CA ILE A 83 15.05 -2.15 -7.97
C ILE A 83 15.12 -2.71 -9.40
N LEU A 84 13.96 -2.89 -10.04
CA LEU A 84 13.90 -3.54 -11.34
C LEU A 84 14.24 -2.55 -12.46
N SER A 85 13.68 -1.34 -12.40
CA SER A 85 13.84 -0.32 -13.44
C SER A 85 14.93 0.73 -13.14
N GLY A 86 15.45 0.78 -11.92
CA GLY A 86 16.55 1.69 -11.57
C GLY A 86 16.14 3.15 -11.46
N PHE A 87 14.85 3.43 -11.21
CA PHE A 87 14.39 4.81 -10.96
C PHE A 87 14.82 5.28 -9.57
N ASP A 88 15.13 6.56 -9.45
CA ASP A 88 15.25 7.22 -8.16
C ASP A 88 13.91 7.19 -7.41
N ILE A 89 13.97 7.24 -6.08
CA ILE A 89 12.80 7.06 -5.22
C ILE A 89 11.73 8.14 -5.50
N VAL A 90 12.16 9.37 -5.79
CA VAL A 90 11.24 10.48 -6.09
C VAL A 90 10.46 10.20 -7.37
N LYS A 91 11.17 9.89 -8.47
CA LYS A 91 10.53 9.54 -9.74
C LYS A 91 9.71 8.25 -9.66
N ALA A 92 10.20 7.23 -8.96
CA ALA A 92 9.49 5.99 -8.73
C ALA A 92 8.17 6.23 -7.97
N ASN A 93 8.17 7.11 -6.97
CA ASN A 93 6.96 7.45 -6.23
C ASN A 93 5.93 8.18 -7.11
N ALA A 94 6.37 9.08 -7.99
CA ALA A 94 5.50 9.74 -8.96
C ALA A 94 4.88 8.74 -9.95
N LEU A 95 5.71 7.87 -10.55
CA LEU A 95 5.26 6.82 -11.46
C LEU A 95 4.30 5.84 -10.79
N LYS A 96 4.57 5.45 -9.53
CA LYS A 96 3.69 4.59 -8.74
C LYS A 96 2.28 5.17 -8.66
N VAL A 97 2.15 6.44 -8.26
CA VAL A 97 0.83 7.10 -8.16
C VAL A 97 0.14 7.16 -9.52
N PHE A 98 0.89 7.51 -10.58
CA PHE A 98 0.36 7.57 -11.93
C PHE A 98 -0.15 6.20 -12.44
N ILE A 99 0.61 5.14 -12.21
CA ILE A 99 0.21 3.77 -12.59
C ILE A 99 -1.05 3.34 -11.83
N VAL A 100 -1.11 3.60 -10.53
CA VAL A 100 -2.30 3.30 -9.71
C VAL A 100 -3.52 4.06 -10.21
N LEU A 101 -3.37 5.35 -10.52
CA LEU A 101 -4.44 6.17 -11.08
C LEU A 101 -4.96 5.61 -12.41
N LEU A 102 -4.08 5.10 -13.27
CA LEU A 102 -4.48 4.53 -14.56
C LEU A 102 -5.23 3.22 -14.43
N TYR A 103 -4.78 2.27 -13.60
CA TYR A 103 -5.40 0.94 -13.57
C TYR A 103 -6.62 0.85 -12.65
N SER A 104 -6.71 1.69 -11.61
CA SER A 104 -7.77 1.60 -10.59
C SER A 104 -9.18 1.76 -11.15
N PRO A 105 -9.46 2.70 -12.09
CA PRO A 105 -10.79 2.81 -12.70
C PRO A 105 -11.25 1.53 -13.40
N PHE A 106 -10.33 0.81 -14.05
CA PHE A 106 -10.67 -0.46 -14.70
C PHE A 106 -11.02 -1.55 -13.69
N SER A 107 -10.31 -1.59 -12.55
CA SER A 107 -10.65 -2.51 -11.46
C SER A 107 -12.03 -2.19 -10.89
N LEU A 108 -12.27 -0.91 -10.59
CA LEU A 108 -13.54 -0.42 -10.05
C LEU A 108 -14.71 -0.74 -11.01
N LEU A 109 -14.50 -0.55 -12.32
CA LEU A 109 -15.51 -0.85 -13.33
C LEU A 109 -15.91 -2.34 -13.29
N ILE A 110 -14.97 -3.27 -13.14
CA ILE A 110 -15.28 -4.70 -13.02
C ILE A 110 -16.12 -4.98 -11.77
N PHE A 111 -15.77 -4.41 -10.62
CA PHE A 111 -16.57 -4.57 -9.39
C PHE A 111 -17.97 -3.95 -9.55
N MET A 112 -18.10 -2.80 -10.22
CA MET A 112 -19.39 -2.16 -10.52
C MET A 112 -20.26 -3.07 -11.41
N LEU A 113 -19.69 -3.64 -12.47
CA LEU A 113 -20.40 -4.54 -13.39
C LEU A 113 -20.93 -5.81 -12.69
N HIS A 114 -20.29 -6.24 -11.60
CA HIS A 114 -20.71 -7.41 -10.81
C HIS A 114 -21.53 -7.05 -9.56
N ASN A 115 -21.97 -5.79 -9.42
CA ASN A 115 -22.73 -5.29 -8.26
C ASN A 115 -22.05 -5.53 -6.90
N GLN A 116 -20.71 -5.54 -6.86
CA GLN A 116 -19.93 -5.73 -5.63
C GLN A 116 -19.37 -4.41 -5.06
N VAL A 117 -20.03 -3.28 -5.35
CA VAL A 117 -19.62 -1.94 -4.91
C VAL A 117 -20.67 -1.35 -3.99
N GLU A 118 -20.28 -1.15 -2.73
CA GLU A 118 -21.05 -0.35 -1.77
C GLU A 118 -20.67 1.14 -1.91
N TYR A 119 -21.45 1.87 -2.71
CA TYR A 119 -21.13 3.24 -3.09
C TYR A 119 -21.01 4.20 -1.90
N ALA A 120 -21.87 4.07 -0.89
CA ALA A 120 -21.84 4.92 0.30
C ALA A 120 -20.53 4.73 1.09
N VAL A 121 -20.19 3.48 1.40
CA VAL A 121 -18.95 3.12 2.12
C VAL A 121 -17.73 3.51 1.29
N GLY A 122 -17.76 3.23 -0.01
CA GLY A 122 -16.69 3.57 -0.95
C GLY A 122 -16.42 5.08 -1.03
N LEU A 123 -17.47 5.91 -1.05
CA LEU A 123 -17.33 7.37 -1.07
C LEU A 123 -16.74 7.91 0.25
N ILE A 124 -17.27 7.47 1.39
CA ILE A 124 -16.74 7.85 2.71
C ILE A 124 -15.26 7.47 2.82
N SER A 125 -14.90 6.25 2.43
CA SER A 125 -13.52 5.77 2.43
C SER A 125 -12.64 6.57 1.48
N SER A 126 -13.13 6.92 0.29
CA SER A 126 -12.38 7.71 -0.70
C SER A 126 -12.09 9.12 -0.21
N ILE A 127 -13.07 9.79 0.41
CA ILE A 127 -12.90 11.12 1.01
C ILE A 127 -11.88 11.05 2.15
N GLY A 128 -11.99 10.06 3.04
CA GLY A 128 -11.03 9.84 4.12
C GLY A 128 -9.60 9.62 3.61
N ASN A 129 -9.43 8.79 2.57
CA ASN A 129 -8.13 8.55 1.93
C ASN A 129 -7.55 9.81 1.29
N LEU A 130 -8.36 10.61 0.59
CA LEU A 130 -7.93 11.86 0.00
C LEU A 130 -7.49 12.86 1.08
N PHE A 131 -8.33 13.07 2.09
CA PHE A 131 -8.04 14.00 3.18
C PHE A 131 -6.79 13.59 3.95
N GLY A 132 -6.70 12.32 4.37
CA GLY A 132 -5.53 11.79 5.07
C GLY A 132 -4.25 11.89 4.23
N GLY A 133 -4.33 11.64 2.92
CA GLY A 133 -3.22 11.77 1.99
C GLY A 133 -2.72 13.22 1.86
N ILE A 134 -3.64 14.18 1.72
CA ILE A 134 -3.31 15.61 1.62
C ILE A 134 -2.68 16.11 2.91
N VAL A 135 -3.30 15.80 4.06
CA VAL A 135 -2.81 16.23 5.38
C VAL A 135 -1.43 15.64 5.65
N ALA A 136 -1.23 14.34 5.42
CA ALA A 136 0.06 13.69 5.59
C ALA A 136 1.14 14.29 4.68
N ALA A 137 0.83 14.55 3.40
CA ALA A 137 1.76 15.16 2.46
C ALA A 137 2.11 16.61 2.87
N TYR A 138 1.13 17.39 3.31
CA TYR A 138 1.33 18.75 3.79
C TYR A 138 2.31 18.78 4.97
N PHE A 139 2.08 17.96 6.00
CA PHE A 139 2.98 17.87 7.16
C PHE A 139 4.36 17.34 6.81
N ALA A 140 4.45 16.37 5.89
CA ALA A 140 5.74 15.83 5.43
C ALA A 140 6.62 16.89 4.75
N ILE A 141 6.01 17.83 4.02
CA ILE A 141 6.73 18.91 3.31
C ILE A 141 7.02 20.10 4.25
N SER A 142 6.04 20.51 5.07
CA SER A 142 6.10 21.77 5.82
C SER A 142 6.99 21.72 7.06
N TRP A 143 7.11 20.59 7.74
CA TRP A 143 7.81 20.50 9.05
C TRP A 143 9.20 19.85 8.95
N GLY A 144 9.67 19.56 7.74
CA GLY A 144 10.98 18.98 7.47
C GLY A 144 11.13 17.50 7.86
N GLY A 145 12.21 16.86 7.38
CA GLY A 145 12.41 15.42 7.55
C GLY A 145 12.55 14.95 9.00
N ASN A 146 12.99 15.82 9.91
CA ASN A 146 13.15 15.47 11.32
C ASN A 146 11.80 15.35 12.05
N PHE A 147 10.83 16.22 11.75
CA PHE A 147 9.48 16.10 12.32
C PHE A 147 8.80 14.82 11.85
N LEU A 148 8.88 14.51 10.55
CA LEU A 148 8.31 13.29 9.99
C LEU A 148 8.90 12.03 10.66
N LYS A 149 10.21 12.02 10.92
CA LYS A 149 10.88 10.94 11.64
C LYS A 149 10.31 10.76 13.06
N TRP A 150 10.18 11.85 13.83
CA TRP A 150 9.63 11.79 15.19
C TRP A 150 8.15 11.43 15.22
N PHE A 151 7.36 11.93 14.27
CA PHE A 151 5.95 11.58 14.12
C PHE A 151 5.75 10.09 13.84
N LEU A 152 6.56 9.51 12.95
CA LEU A 152 6.55 8.06 12.69
C LEU A 152 6.94 7.27 13.95
N ILE A 153 7.96 7.71 14.69
CA ILE A 153 8.35 7.06 15.95
C ILE A 153 7.19 7.10 16.96
N ALA A 154 6.51 8.25 17.09
CA ALA A 154 5.37 8.40 18.00
C ALA A 154 4.20 7.47 17.62
N ILE A 155 3.83 7.41 16.34
CA ILE A 155 2.78 6.49 15.86
C ILE A 155 3.17 5.04 16.13
N ILE A 156 4.41 4.64 15.84
CA ILE A 156 4.88 3.27 16.09
C ILE A 156 4.80 2.94 17.58
N LEU A 157 5.19 3.87 18.46
CA LEU A 157 5.09 3.69 19.91
C LEU A 157 3.63 3.54 20.36
N ILE A 158 2.73 4.41 19.88
CA ILE A 158 1.30 4.34 20.22
C ILE A 158 0.68 3.03 19.71
N SER A 159 0.88 2.68 18.44
CA SER A 159 0.35 1.44 17.86
C SER A 159 0.91 0.19 18.54
N SER A 160 2.21 0.19 18.89
CA SER A 160 2.82 -0.93 19.63
C SER A 160 2.28 -1.01 21.05
N SER A 161 2.06 0.12 21.72
CA SER A 161 1.52 0.16 23.09
C SER A 161 0.07 -0.33 23.15
N TYR A 162 -0.73 0.04 22.15
CA TYR A 162 -2.09 -0.47 21.97
C TYR A 162 -2.09 -1.97 21.66
N SER A 163 -1.23 -2.42 20.73
CA SER A 163 -1.15 -3.83 20.35
C SER A 163 -0.58 -4.75 21.44
N LEU A 164 0.21 -4.22 22.39
CA LEU A 164 0.77 -4.96 23.52
C LEU A 164 -0.12 -4.93 24.78
N GLY A 165 -1.26 -4.23 24.75
CA GLY A 165 -2.15 -4.12 25.91
C GLY A 165 -1.54 -3.35 27.09
N LEU A 166 -0.51 -2.52 26.85
CA LEU A 166 0.16 -1.77 27.91
C LEU A 166 -0.77 -0.77 28.61
N LEU A 167 -1.79 -0.28 27.89
CA LEU A 167 -2.84 0.58 28.46
C LEU A 167 -3.72 -0.18 29.46
N ASP A 168 -4.02 -1.46 29.19
CA ASP A 168 -4.79 -2.31 30.10
C ASP A 168 -3.97 -2.67 31.35
N LEU A 169 -2.65 -2.82 31.20
CA LEU A 169 -1.72 -3.12 32.29
C LEU A 169 -1.51 -1.92 33.22
N VAL A 170 -1.46 -0.70 32.68
CA VAL A 170 -1.41 0.54 33.46
C VAL A 170 -2.76 0.84 34.12
N TYR A 171 -3.89 0.58 33.44
CA TYR A 171 -5.22 0.72 34.02
C TYR A 171 -5.43 -0.23 35.21
N ASN A 172 -5.00 -1.49 35.10
CA ASN A 172 -5.04 -2.46 36.21
C ASN A 172 -4.03 -2.20 37.34
N LEU A 173 -3.00 -1.38 37.13
CA LEU A 173 -2.04 -0.97 38.17
C LEU A 173 -2.49 0.30 38.91
N LEU A 174 -3.40 1.09 38.32
CA LEU A 174 -3.93 2.34 38.89
C LEU A 174 -5.37 2.20 39.42
N ALA A 175 -6.05 1.09 39.15
CA ALA A 175 -7.35 0.69 39.72
C ALA A 175 -7.15 -0.24 40.92
#